data_AF-A0A2N1UPY7-F1
#
_entry.id   AF-A0A2N1UPY7-F1
#
_cell.length_a   1.000
_cell.length_b   1.000
_cell.length_c   1.000
_cell.angle_alpha   90.00
_cell.angle_beta   90.00
_cell.angle_gamma   90.00
#
_symmetry.space_group_name_H-M   'P 1'
#
loop_
_entity.id
_entity.type
_entity.pdbx_description
1 polymer ?
#
loop_
_entity_poly.entity_id
_entity_poly.type
_entity_poly.pdbx_seq_one_letter_code
_entity_poly.pdbx_strand_id
1 'polypeptide(L)' 'MPIPDYQTLMRPLLARLADGSVHALSDLLQELIAEFGLSPEEIKEKLPSGRQTVISNRVGWAKTY' A
#
# COMPACT_ATOMS: atom_id res chain seq x y z
N MET A 1 -4.58 -14.15 -1.85
CA MET A 1 -4.46 -14.02 -0.37
C MET A 1 -5.08 -12.70 0.00
N PRO A 2 -5.64 -12.47 1.20
CA PRO A 2 -6.26 -11.17 1.45
C PRO A 2 -5.20 -10.06 1.33
N ILE A 3 -5.52 -9.01 0.57
CA ILE A 3 -4.73 -7.78 0.52
C ILE A 3 -4.44 -7.34 1.97
N PRO A 4 -3.18 -7.06 2.34
CA PRO A 4 -2.83 -6.69 3.70
C PRO A 4 -3.66 -5.52 4.23
N ASP A 5 -4.01 -5.57 5.50
CA ASP A 5 -4.62 -4.42 6.16
C ASP A 5 -3.61 -3.28 6.35
N TYR A 6 -4.13 -2.09 6.69
CA TYR A 6 -3.27 -0.91 6.79
C TYR A 6 -2.27 -1.01 7.95
N GLN A 7 -2.58 -1.75 9.02
CA GLN A 7 -1.67 -1.93 10.17
C GLN A 7 -0.45 -2.77 9.78
N THR A 8 -0.69 -3.83 8.99
CA THR A 8 0.35 -4.69 8.44
C THR A 8 1.29 -3.90 7.53
N LEU A 9 0.77 -2.91 6.80
CA LEU A 9 1.55 -2.06 5.89
C LEU A 9 2.35 -0.95 6.59
N MET A 10 2.05 -0.58 7.84
CA MET A 10 2.72 0.53 8.54
C MET A 10 4.22 0.32 8.65
N ARG A 11 4.65 -0.84 9.16
CA ARG A 11 6.07 -1.15 9.37
C ARG A 11 6.88 -1.14 8.07
N PRO A 12 6.50 -1.86 7.01
CA PRO A 12 7.25 -1.85 5.75
C PRO A 12 7.21 -0.47 5.06
N LEU A 13 6.13 0.31 5.25
CA LEU A 13 6.07 1.69 4.77
C LEU A 13 7.09 2.58 5.50
N LEU A 14 7.12 2.55 6.84
CA LEU A 14 8.07 3.34 7.64
C LEU A 14 9.53 2.93 7.37
N ALA A 15 9.79 1.64 7.14
CA ALA A 15 11.13 1.17 6.82
C ALA A 15 11.69 1.79 5.54
N ARG A 16 10.83 2.08 4.54
CA ARG A 16 11.21 2.76 3.28
C ARG A 16 11.45 4.26 3.46
N LEU A 17 10.82 4.86 4.46
CA LEU A 17 11.01 6.26 4.84
C LEU A 17 12.16 6.46 5.83
N ALA A 18 12.86 5.38 6.21
CA ALA A 18 13.91 5.42 7.23
C ALA A 18 15.14 6.24 6.81
N ASP A 19 15.29 6.51 5.50
CA ASP A 19 16.33 7.37 4.95
C ASP A 19 16.08 8.88 5.19
N GLY A 20 14.90 9.25 5.69
CA GLY A 20 14.51 10.64 5.95
C GLY A 20 14.25 11.47 4.69
N SER A 21 14.20 10.84 3.51
CA SER A 21 13.96 11.50 2.23
C SER A 21 12.49 11.54 1.88
N VAL A 22 12.13 12.44 0.96
CA VAL A 22 10.77 12.51 0.42
C VAL A 22 10.61 11.48 -0.68
N HIS A 23 9.64 10.59 -0.52
CA HIS A 23 9.30 9.56 -1.49
C HIS A 23 7.91 9.81 -2.08
N ALA A 24 7.73 9.52 -3.37
CA ALA A 24 6.42 9.55 -3.97
C ALA A 24 5.59 8.36 -3.48
N LEU A 25 4.33 8.61 -3.13
CA LEU A 25 3.45 7.55 -2.62
C LEU A 25 3.19 6.44 -3.66
N SER A 26 3.27 6.77 -4.96
CA SER A 26 3.19 5.81 -6.05
C SER A 26 4.31 4.78 -6.00
N ASP A 27 5.52 5.21 -5.66
CA ASP A 27 6.71 4.38 -5.70
C ASP A 27 6.69 3.42 -4.50
N LEU A 28 6.37 3.95 -3.31
CA LEU A 28 6.12 3.16 -2.10
C LEU A 28 5.00 2.13 -2.32
N LEU A 29 3.93 2.51 -3.02
CA LEU A 29 2.84 1.59 -3.37
C LEU A 29 3.33 0.44 -4.26
N GLN A 30 4.14 0.72 -5.29
CA GLN A 30 4.70 -0.34 -6.15
C GLN A 30 5.63 -1.27 -5.38
N GLU A 31 6.48 -0.72 -4.52
CA GLU A 31 7.38 -1.53 -3.69
C GLU A 31 6.63 -2.41 -2.69
N LEU A 32 5.54 -1.91 -2.09
CA LEU A 32 4.68 -2.70 -1.20
C LEU A 32 3.92 -3.78 -1.98
N ILE A 33 3.42 -3.47 -3.17
CA ILE A 33 2.80 -4.46 -4.07
C ILE A 33 3.79 -5.60 -4.37
N ALA A 34 5.05 -5.26 -4.67
CA ALA A 34 6.10 -6.23 -4.95
C ALA A 34 6.49 -7.06 -3.71
N GLU A 35 6.65 -6.43 -2.54
CA GLU A 35 6.99 -7.10 -1.29
C GLU A 35 5.94 -8.14 -0.87
N PHE A 36 4.66 -7.78 -0.99
CA PHE A 36 3.55 -8.66 -0.62
C PHE A 36 3.10 -9.59 -1.76
N GLY A 37 3.74 -9.51 -2.93
CA GLY A 37 3.46 -10.40 -4.07
C GLY A 37 2.02 -10.34 -4.57
N LEU A 38 1.41 -9.15 -4.57
CA LEU A 38 0.00 -9.00 -4.94
C LEU A 38 -0.21 -9.32 -6.42
N SER A 39 -1.29 -10.06 -6.70
CA SER A 39 -1.64 -10.42 -8.07
C SER A 39 -2.22 -9.22 -8.85
N PRO A 40 -2.22 -9.26 -10.20
CA PRO A 40 -2.86 -8.22 -11.00
C PRO A 40 -4.34 -7.99 -10.67
N GLU A 41 -5.06 -9.03 -10.26
CA GLU A 41 -6.44 -8.98 -9.83
C GLU A 41 -6.58 -8.25 -8.49
N GLU A 42 -5.73 -8.58 -7.52
CA GLU A 42 -5.70 -7.96 -6.18
C GLU A 42 -5.31 -6.46 -6.28
N ILE A 43 -4.37 -6.11 -7.15
CA ILE A 43 -3.97 -4.71 -7.39
C ILE A 43 -5.13 -3.89 -7.98
N LYS A 44 -5.93 -4.51 -8.85
CA LYS A 44 -7.09 -3.88 -9.52
C LYS A 44 -8.36 -3.93 -8.67
N GLU A 45 -8.37 -4.66 -7.55
CA GLU A 45 -9.51 -4.78 -6.67
C GLU A 45 -9.92 -3.40 -6.15
N LYS A 46 -11.18 -3.06 -6.37
CA LYS A 46 -11.75 -1.77 -5.96
C LYS A 46 -12.54 -1.90 -4.67
N LEU A 47 -12.53 -0.85 -3.86
CA LEU A 47 -13.49 -0.71 -2.78
C LEU A 47 -14.93 -0.70 -3.33
N PRO A 48 -15.95 -1.00 -2.52
CA PRO A 48 -17.35 -0.92 -2.92
C PRO A 48 -17.76 0.46 -3.47
N SER A 49 -17.06 1.52 -3.05
CA SER A 49 -17.26 2.89 -3.55
C SER A 49 -16.77 3.11 -4.99
N GLY A 50 -15.96 2.18 -5.55
CA GLY A 50 -15.43 2.22 -6.91
C GLY A 50 -14.34 3.28 -7.18
N ARG A 51 -14.06 4.16 -6.20
CA ARG A 51 -13.16 5.32 -6.37
C ARG A 51 -11.68 4.99 -6.24
N GLN A 52 -11.34 4.05 -5.36
CA GLN A 52 -9.96 3.68 -5.04
C GLN A 52 -9.81 2.16 -5.08
N THR A 53 -8.60 1.70 -5.39
CA THR A 53 -8.26 0.29 -5.18
C THR A 53 -8.12 0.00 -3.69
N VAL A 54 -8.33 -1.23 -3.29
CA VAL A 54 -8.20 -1.64 -1.89
C VAL A 54 -6.79 -1.35 -1.40
N ILE A 55 -5.76 -1.79 -2.14
CA ILE A 55 -4.36 -1.58 -1.74
C ILE A 55 -3.98 -0.10 -1.62
N SER A 56 -4.39 0.76 -2.56
CA SER A 56 -4.09 2.20 -2.48
C SER A 56 -4.76 2.86 -1.28
N ASN A 57 -5.97 2.42 -0.93
CA ASN A 57 -6.65 2.87 0.28
C ASN A 57 -5.92 2.41 1.56
N ARG A 58 -5.46 1.15 1.62
CA ARG A 58 -4.73 0.61 2.77
C ARG A 58 -3.39 1.32 2.98
N VAL A 59 -2.63 1.56 1.92
CA VAL A 59 -1.40 2.36 1.98
C VAL A 59 -1.69 3.80 2.42
N GLY A 60 -2.77 4.41 1.93
CA GLY A 60 -3.20 5.75 2.37
C GLY A 60 -3.47 5.84 3.87
N TRP A 61 -4.10 4.81 4.45
CA TRP A 61 -4.32 4.73 5.89
C TRP A 61 -3.05 4.44 6.68
N ALA A 62 -2.18 3.56 6.18
CA ALA A 62 -0.87 3.27 6.79
C ALA A 62 0.06 4.49 6.79
N LYS A 63 -0.13 5.43 5.87
CA LYS A 63 0.58 6.72 5.85
C LYS A 63 0.01 7.71 6.88
N THR A 64 -1.27 7.58 7.21
CA THR A 64 -2.00 8.53 8.05
C THR A 64 -1.85 8.24 9.54
N TYR A 65 -1.79 6.95 9.90
CA TYR A 65 -1.62 6.43 11.26
C TYR A 65 -0.27 5.76 11.40
#